data_AF-A0A498KYK2-F1
#
_entry.id   AF-A0A498KYK2-F1
#
_cell.length_a   1.000
_cell.length_b   1.000
_cell.length_c   1.000
_cell.angle_alpha   90.00
_cell.angle_beta   90.00
_cell.angle_gamma   90.00
#
_symmetry.space_group_name_H-M   'P 1'
#
loop_
_entity.id
_entity.type
_entity.pdbx_description
1 polymer ?
#
loop_
_entity_poly.entity_id
_entity_poly.type
_entity_poly.pdbx_seq_one_letter_code
_entity_poly.pdbx_strand_id
1 'polypeptide(L)'
;MDVTVLDNEDIGFDEALAREQTGGTRFGTVGSRIVAEVLIGLITSDPGSFRTVQPGWEPELPAHDAGGKFGMADLVAFALDY
;
A
#
# COMPACT_ATOMS: atom_id res chain seq x y z
N MET A 1 -52.03 -6.43 0.25
CA MET A 1 -50.80 -5.78 -0.22
C MET A 1 -50.44 -4.81 0.88
N ASP A 2 -49.56 -5.23 1.77
CA ASP A 2 -49.14 -4.45 2.93
C ASP A 2 -47.79 -3.81 2.59
N VAL A 3 -47.71 -2.49 2.65
CA VAL A 3 -46.48 -1.73 2.42
C VAL A 3 -45.95 -1.40 3.81
N THR A 4 -45.16 -2.30 4.36
CA THR A 4 -44.43 -2.04 5.60
C THR A 4 -43.34 -1.02 5.28
N VAL A 5 -43.40 0.12 5.98
CA VAL A 5 -42.33 1.11 6.06
C VAL A 5 -41.10 0.38 6.59
N LEU A 6 -40.03 0.34 5.79
CA LEU A 6 -38.75 -0.18 6.25
C LEU A 6 -38.25 0.75 7.36
N ASP A 7 -38.00 0.19 8.54
CA ASP A 7 -37.40 0.92 9.65
C ASP A 7 -36.01 1.42 9.21
N ASN A 8 -35.67 2.64 9.61
CA ASN A 8 -34.45 3.34 9.21
C ASN A 8 -33.14 2.67 9.73
N GLU A 9 -33.25 1.52 10.38
CA GLU A 9 -32.16 0.66 10.86
C GLU A 9 -31.68 -0.33 9.77
N ASP A 10 -32.45 -0.55 8.69
CA ASP A 10 -32.10 -1.47 7.59
C ASP A 10 -31.10 -0.87 6.57
N ILE A 11 -30.75 0.42 6.70
CA ILE A 11 -29.83 1.09 5.77
C ILE A 11 -28.42 1.12 6.37
N GLY A 12 -27.92 -0.04 6.76
CA GLY A 12 -26.55 -0.25 7.23
C GLY A 12 -25.55 -0.37 6.09
N PHE A 13 -25.26 0.72 5.38
CA PHE A 13 -24.27 0.73 4.30
C PHE A 13 -23.25 1.86 4.48
N ASP A 14 -22.28 1.73 5.37
CA ASP A 14 -20.91 2.23 5.08
C ASP A 14 -19.87 1.86 6.15
N GLU A 15 -20.22 1.93 7.44
CA GLU A 15 -19.19 1.86 8.50
C GLU A 15 -18.69 0.43 8.80
N ALA A 16 -19.48 -0.60 8.50
CA ALA A 16 -19.13 -1.99 8.76
C ALA A 16 -18.10 -2.56 7.75
N LEU A 17 -18.19 -2.18 6.47
CA LEU A 17 -17.40 -2.79 5.39
C LEU A 17 -15.89 -2.47 5.49
N ALA A 18 -15.53 -1.29 5.99
CA ALA A 18 -14.14 -0.90 6.15
C ALA A 18 -13.44 -1.66 7.29
N ARG A 19 -14.17 -2.02 8.36
CA ARG A 19 -13.64 -2.87 9.44
C ARG A 19 -13.48 -4.32 8.99
N GLU A 20 -14.33 -4.79 8.08
CA GLU A 20 -14.47 -6.21 7.73
C GLU A 20 -13.35 -6.76 6.82
N GLN A 21 -12.70 -5.95 5.98
CA GLN A 21 -11.76 -6.50 4.98
C GLN A 21 -10.29 -6.62 5.46
N THR A 22 -9.84 -5.76 6.37
CA THR A 22 -8.40 -5.67 6.76
C THR A 22 -8.16 -5.21 8.21
N GLY A 23 -9.21 -5.05 9.02
CA GLY A 23 -9.10 -4.57 10.39
C GLY A 23 -8.51 -3.16 10.51
N GLY A 24 -8.74 -2.28 9.52
CA GLY A 24 -8.26 -0.89 9.51
C GLY A 24 -6.74 -0.72 9.35
N THR A 25 -5.99 -1.81 9.18
CA THR A 25 -4.53 -1.77 9.03
C THR A 25 -4.09 -1.63 7.57
N ARG A 26 -5.01 -1.89 6.62
CA ARG A 26 -4.76 -1.79 5.17
C ARG A 26 -5.99 -1.23 4.45
N PHE A 27 -5.81 -0.64 3.29
CA PHE A 27 -6.95 -0.26 2.45
C PHE A 27 -7.71 -1.50 1.95
N GLY A 28 -9.03 -1.38 1.80
CA GLY A 28 -9.84 -2.36 1.07
C GLY A 28 -9.51 -2.38 -0.42
N THR A 29 -10.14 -3.27 -1.19
CA THR A 29 -9.79 -3.51 -2.61
C THR A 29 -9.77 -2.25 -3.48
N VAL A 30 -10.75 -1.35 -3.31
CA VAL A 30 -10.81 -0.11 -4.11
C VAL A 30 -9.75 0.90 -3.67
N GLY A 31 -9.67 1.18 -2.38
CA GLY A 31 -8.69 2.14 -1.85
C GLY A 31 -7.25 1.71 -2.13
N SER A 32 -6.95 0.42 -2.00
CA SER A 32 -5.62 -0.13 -2.32
C SER A 32 -5.31 0.01 -3.82
N ARG A 33 -6.31 -0.17 -4.70
CA ARG A 33 -6.12 -0.01 -6.14
C ARG A 33 -5.82 1.44 -6.52
N ILE A 34 -6.57 2.41 -5.99
CA ILE A 34 -6.33 3.83 -6.23
C ILE A 34 -4.91 4.22 -5.82
N VAL A 35 -4.51 3.86 -4.60
CA VAL A 35 -3.16 4.18 -4.08
C VAL A 35 -2.08 3.50 -4.93
N ALA A 36 -2.26 2.23 -5.31
CA ALA A 36 -1.31 1.54 -6.17
C ALA A 36 -1.16 2.21 -7.54
N GLU A 37 -2.28 2.62 -8.18
CA GLU A 37 -2.25 3.31 -9.47
C GLU A 37 -1.57 4.67 -9.38
N VAL A 38 -1.78 5.43 -8.31
CA VAL A 38 -1.09 6.70 -8.07
C VAL A 38 0.42 6.47 -7.94
N LEU A 39 0.85 5.52 -7.11
CA LEU A 39 2.28 5.23 -6.93
C LEU A 39 2.93 4.76 -8.23
N ILE A 40 2.28 3.87 -8.98
CA ILE A 40 2.76 3.42 -10.30
C ILE A 40 2.83 4.60 -11.27
N GLY A 41 1.81 5.46 -11.28
CA GLY A 41 1.75 6.65 -12.12
C GLY A 41 2.89 7.62 -11.84
N LEU A 42 3.16 7.90 -10.56
CA LEU A 42 4.28 8.76 -10.13
C LEU A 42 5.62 8.20 -10.60
N ILE A 43 5.91 6.93 -10.30
CA ILE A 43 7.17 6.29 -10.68
C ILE A 43 7.34 6.24 -12.20
N THR A 44 6.26 5.94 -12.94
CA THR A 44 6.34 5.81 -14.41
C THR A 44 6.45 7.15 -15.11
N SER A 45 5.87 8.22 -14.54
CA SER A 45 5.83 9.54 -15.17
C SER A 45 7.05 10.40 -14.85
N ASP A 46 7.83 10.06 -13.82
CA ASP A 46 9.04 10.78 -13.44
C ASP A 46 10.24 10.32 -14.30
N PRO A 47 10.81 11.20 -15.16
CA PRO A 47 11.99 10.89 -15.95
C PRO A 47 13.24 10.68 -15.08
N GLY A 48 13.25 11.22 -13.86
CA GLY A 48 14.33 11.06 -12.88
C GLY A 48 14.17 9.83 -11.98
N SER A 49 13.09 9.07 -12.11
CA SER A 49 12.90 7.87 -11.30
C SER A 49 14.00 6.85 -11.59
N PHE A 50 14.47 6.14 -10.56
CA PHE A 50 15.46 5.05 -10.72
C PHE A 50 15.01 3.98 -11.72
N ARG A 51 13.69 3.73 -11.82
CA ARG A 51 13.13 2.84 -12.84
C ARG A 51 13.44 3.30 -14.26
N THR A 52 13.46 4.61 -14.51
CA THR A 52 13.77 5.22 -15.81
C THR A 52 15.29 5.36 -16.00
N VAL A 53 16.00 5.91 -15.02
CA VAL A 53 17.43 6.25 -15.18
C VAL A 53 18.37 5.06 -15.02
N GLN A 54 17.99 4.04 -14.25
CA GLN A 54 18.79 2.83 -14.00
C GLN A 54 17.88 1.60 -13.84
N PRO A 55 17.33 1.03 -14.93
CA PRO A 55 16.32 -0.04 -14.87
C PRO A 55 16.76 -1.34 -14.20
N GLY A 56 18.07 -1.60 -14.14
CA GLY A 56 18.67 -2.75 -13.47
C GLY A 56 19.26 -2.42 -12.10
N TRP A 57 18.90 -1.28 -11.51
CA TRP A 57 19.39 -0.89 -10.20
C TRP A 57 18.96 -1.91 -9.14
N GLU A 58 19.93 -2.32 -8.31
CA GLU A 58 19.73 -3.08 -7.09
C GLU A 58 20.40 -2.33 -5.93
N PRO A 59 19.90 -2.47 -4.68
CA PRO A 59 20.55 -1.87 -3.52
C PRO A 59 21.97 -2.40 -3.35
N GLU A 60 22.96 -1.51 -3.32
CA GLU A 60 24.37 -1.86 -3.08
C GLU A 60 24.73 -1.92 -1.60
N LEU A 61 23.81 -1.49 -0.72
CA LEU A 61 23.99 -1.51 0.71
C LEU A 61 23.98 -2.96 1.25
N PRO A 62 24.80 -3.25 2.28
CA PRO A 62 24.84 -4.58 2.86
C PRO A 62 23.48 -4.93 3.47
N ALA A 63 22.92 -6.07 3.04
CA ALA A 63 21.83 -6.70 3.76
C ALA A 63 22.38 -7.37 5.03
N HIS A 64 21.59 -7.40 6.10
CA HIS A 64 21.97 -8.03 7.36
C HIS A 64 22.30 -9.52 7.19
N ASP A 65 21.61 -10.20 6.27
CA ASP A 65 21.90 -11.57 5.87
C ASP A 65 22.82 -11.59 4.65
N ALA A 66 23.98 -12.27 4.75
CA ALA A 66 25.01 -12.33 3.70
C ALA A 66 24.60 -13.00 2.36
N GLY A 67 23.33 -13.43 2.24
CA GLY A 67 22.68 -13.86 1.01
C GLY A 67 21.21 -13.44 0.92
N GLY A 68 20.77 -12.52 1.79
CA GLY A 68 19.41 -12.02 1.87
C GLY A 68 19.17 -10.86 0.92
N LYS A 69 17.90 -10.67 0.54
CA LYS A 69 17.49 -9.47 -0.21
C LYS A 69 17.50 -8.28 0.75
N PHE A 70 18.16 -7.20 0.35
CA PHE A 70 18.12 -5.93 1.07
C PHE A 70 16.68 -5.46 1.28
N GLY A 71 16.35 -5.05 2.51
CA GLY A 71 15.01 -4.62 2.92
C GLY A 71 15.01 -3.32 3.74
N MET A 72 13.81 -2.89 4.14
CA MET A 72 13.62 -1.64 4.89
C MET A 72 14.33 -1.63 6.25
N ALA A 73 14.47 -2.79 6.91
CA ALA A 73 15.20 -2.91 8.16
C ALA A 73 16.69 -2.62 7.98
N ASP A 74 17.29 -3.10 6.87
CA ASP A 74 18.69 -2.84 6.53
C ASP A 74 18.92 -1.34 6.24
N LEU A 75 17.98 -0.69 5.56
CA LEU A 75 18.04 0.75 5.31
C LEU A 75 18.01 1.56 6.61
N VAL A 76 17.12 1.21 7.54
CA VAL A 76 17.02 1.90 8.83
C VAL A 76 18.26 1.63 9.68
N ALA A 77 18.75 0.39 9.71
CA ALA A 77 19.99 0.05 10.40
C ALA A 77 21.16 0.86 9.85
N PHE A 78 21.33 0.92 8.52
CA PHE A 78 22.35 1.73 7.87
C PHE A 78 22.24 3.22 8.24
N ALA A 79 21.04 3.78 8.25
CA ALA A 79 20.82 5.20 8.57
C ALA A 79 21.08 5.55 10.05
N LEU A 80 20.96 4.57 10.96
CA LEU A 80 21.18 4.75 12.40
C LEU A 80 22.63 4.43 12.83
N ASP A 81 23.41 3.75 11.99
CA ASP A 81 24.82 3.40 12.25
C ASP A 81 25.81 4.46 11.71
N TYR A 82 25.30 5.67 11.39
CA TYR A 82 26.06 6.85 10.95
C TYR A 82 26.09 7.96 12.00
#